data_AF-A0A6N6M3H0-F1
#
_entry.id   AF-A0A6N6M3H0-F1
#
_cell.length_a   1.000
_cell.length_b   1.000
_cell.length_c   1.000
_cell.angle_alpha   90.00
_cell.angle_beta   90.00
_cell.angle_gamma   90.00
#
_symmetry.space_group_name_H-M   'P 1'
#
loop_
_entity.id
_entity.type
_entity.pdbx_description
1 polymer ?
#
loop_
_entity_poly.entity_id
_entity_poly.type
_entity_poly.pdbx_seq_one_letter_code
_entity_poly.pdbx_strand_id
1 'polypeptide(L)'
;MKKASIAIAGISLFVMGGISSCKKDDDDNSNQQPVAQTVTLDCSTISEPKTLKDLGSGVDYIVPCYIDVEASLTIQPGVTIEFKQDAGFEINDYSDAEGAIQAEGTKSKPIRFTGSIKEKGAWEGIIMYSEDLRNKMNYCIIEYAGGQDNSGQAIWMDNETKLELKNSVIRKNKGHGMYIKSTSNIEGFANNKFTENTDYPLNIAARQVTHLDGDNSEYEGNLNGDGDSMDEIYVFSKSIYNRGRVIGSSVHEWHDPGVPFYVNELVYVGETQEGALQIHEGCTLRFGQNYGFWVDEYNASFEVLGTSDNKVVMEGREGKGSWNGVYINTNNVNNKIENAIIRDGGQAKAGHWHDNPANLSLGYYGDEVQLTLKNVEINNSAGCGISETGDVSLTTSNVTYSGNSGADICN
;
A
#
# COMPACT_ATOMS: atom_id res chain seq x y z
N MET A 1 11.24 11.85 74.50
CA MET A 1 12.38 12.69 74.04
C MET A 1 11.82 13.80 73.17
N LYS A 2 12.05 15.07 73.59
CA LYS A 2 11.88 16.38 72.91
C LYS A 2 10.72 16.50 71.89
N LYS A 3 9.53 17.08 72.13
CA LYS A 3 9.12 18.42 72.65
C LYS A 3 9.86 19.62 72.06
N ALA A 4 9.17 20.43 71.26
CA ALA A 4 9.16 21.90 71.38
C ALA A 4 7.99 22.53 70.58
N SER A 5 7.00 23.02 71.31
CA SER A 5 6.08 24.09 70.89
C SER A 5 6.76 25.44 71.18
N ILE A 6 6.54 26.47 70.36
CA ILE A 6 6.60 27.87 70.79
C ILE A 6 5.47 28.64 70.10
N ALA A 7 4.77 29.45 70.90
CA ALA A 7 3.67 30.30 70.53
C ALA A 7 3.97 31.76 70.92
N ILE A 8 3.19 32.67 70.34
CA ILE A 8 2.81 34.02 70.82
C ILE A 8 3.81 35.16 70.57
N ALA A 9 3.37 36.20 69.83
CA ALA A 9 3.05 37.52 70.39
C ALA A 9 2.49 38.46 69.32
N GLY A 10 1.30 39.00 69.58
CA GLY A 10 0.72 40.10 68.83
C GLY A 10 1.16 41.46 69.38
N ILE A 11 1.17 42.48 68.52
CA ILE A 11 1.15 43.90 68.88
C ILE A 11 0.20 44.59 67.89
N SER A 12 -0.74 45.33 68.44
CA SER A 12 -1.71 46.20 67.75
C SER A 12 -1.47 47.62 68.25
N LEU A 13 -1.35 48.63 67.38
CA LEU A 13 -1.64 50.03 67.70
C LEU A 13 -1.64 50.96 66.45
N PHE A 14 -2.76 51.69 66.28
CA PHE A 14 -2.97 53.11 65.87
C PHE A 14 -2.09 53.79 64.80
N VAL A 15 -2.49 54.76 63.94
CA VAL A 15 -3.73 55.40 63.45
C VAL A 15 -3.27 56.47 62.41
N MET A 16 -4.15 56.86 61.47
CA MET A 16 -4.18 58.09 60.64
C MET A 16 -3.21 58.28 59.44
N GLY A 17 -3.84 58.41 58.25
CA GLY A 17 -3.90 59.69 57.53
C GLY A 17 -2.76 60.02 56.56
N GLY A 18 -3.00 59.81 55.26
CA GLY A 18 -2.21 60.39 54.18
C GLY A 18 -2.97 60.37 52.85
N ILE A 19 -3.49 61.53 52.44
CA ILE A 19 -4.06 61.77 51.11
C ILE A 19 -2.90 62.26 50.24
N SER A 20 -2.61 61.59 49.14
CA SER A 20 -1.76 62.09 48.05
C SER A 20 -2.11 61.29 46.79
N SER A 21 -2.96 61.85 45.93
CA SER A 21 -2.59 62.56 44.68
C SER A 21 -2.09 61.61 43.57
N CYS A 22 -2.87 61.58 42.50
CA CYS A 22 -2.82 60.69 41.35
C CYS A 22 -1.45 60.55 40.65
N LYS A 23 -1.14 59.34 40.19
CA LYS A 23 -0.66 59.10 38.83
C LYS A 23 -1.47 57.95 38.21
N LYS A 24 -2.01 58.22 37.02
CA LYS A 24 -2.52 57.21 36.11
C LYS A 24 -1.31 56.45 35.57
N ASP A 25 -1.26 55.16 35.81
CA ASP A 25 -0.43 54.26 35.03
C ASP A 25 -1.37 53.60 34.01
N ASP A 26 -1.52 54.29 32.88
CA ASP A 26 -1.93 53.67 31.61
C ASP A 26 -0.67 52.99 31.06
N ASP A 27 -0.67 51.66 30.97
CA ASP A 27 0.07 50.85 29.98
C ASP A 27 -0.13 49.35 30.29
N ASP A 28 -1.35 48.85 30.10
CA ASP A 28 -1.56 47.43 29.83
C ASP A 28 -1.75 47.25 28.32
N ASN A 29 -0.65 47.40 27.59
CA ASN A 29 -0.58 46.94 26.21
C ASN A 29 -0.27 45.44 26.24
N SER A 30 -1.28 44.65 26.65
CA SER A 30 -1.28 43.22 26.41
C SER A 30 -1.31 43.05 24.89
N ASN A 31 -0.12 42.89 24.30
CA ASN A 31 0.04 42.49 22.92
C ASN A 31 -0.50 41.05 22.82
N GLN A 32 -1.83 40.92 22.71
CA GLN A 32 -2.49 39.66 22.41
C GLN A 32 -2.03 39.29 21.02
N GLN A 33 -0.99 38.45 20.97
CA GLN A 33 -0.58 37.74 19.78
C GLN A 33 -1.86 37.15 19.17
N PRO A 34 -2.17 37.39 17.87
CA PRO A 34 -3.43 36.97 17.29
C PRO A 34 -3.67 35.50 17.60
N VAL A 35 -4.81 35.19 18.24
CA VAL A 35 -5.16 33.80 18.51
C VAL A 35 -5.26 33.11 17.16
N ALA A 36 -4.41 32.11 16.93
CA ALA A 36 -4.49 31.27 15.76
C ALA A 36 -5.92 30.74 15.63
N GLN A 37 -6.59 31.05 14.52
CA GLN A 37 -7.99 30.72 14.32
C GLN A 37 -8.13 29.66 13.21
N THR A 38 -8.78 28.55 13.54
CA THR A 38 -9.19 27.53 12.58
C THR A 38 -10.10 28.10 11.49
N VAL A 39 -9.84 27.75 10.24
CA VAL A 39 -10.63 28.17 9.07
C VAL A 39 -11.48 27.00 8.57
N THR A 40 -12.77 27.23 8.33
CA THR A 40 -13.61 26.23 7.63
C THR A 40 -13.51 26.46 6.12
N LEU A 41 -13.21 25.41 5.35
CA LEU A 41 -13.22 25.50 3.88
C LEU A 41 -14.67 25.51 3.36
N ASP A 42 -14.89 26.28 2.29
CA ASP A 42 -16.16 26.27 1.54
C ASP A 42 -16.36 24.90 0.87
N CYS A 43 -17.62 24.48 0.73
CA CYS A 43 -18.03 23.27 0.03
C CYS A 43 -18.08 23.41 -1.50
N SER A 44 -17.64 24.55 -2.03
CA SER A 44 -17.42 24.72 -3.46
C SER A 44 -16.16 23.99 -3.93
N THR A 45 -16.20 23.52 -5.17
CA THR A 45 -15.02 23.08 -5.94
C THR A 45 -13.86 24.06 -5.82
N ILE A 46 -12.65 23.55 -5.66
CA ILE A 46 -11.41 24.32 -5.77
C ILE A 46 -11.04 24.38 -7.26
N SER A 47 -11.57 25.38 -7.95
CA SER A 47 -11.36 25.60 -9.40
C SER A 47 -10.20 26.55 -9.72
N GLU A 48 -9.53 27.10 -8.71
CA GLU A 48 -8.38 27.99 -8.84
C GLU A 48 -7.29 27.56 -7.86
N PRO A 49 -6.00 27.80 -8.17
CA PRO A 49 -4.90 27.40 -7.29
C PRO A 49 -5.09 27.89 -5.85
N LYS A 50 -5.00 26.97 -4.89
CA LYS A 50 -5.24 27.24 -3.47
C LYS A 50 -4.09 26.77 -2.62
N THR A 51 -3.65 27.61 -1.68
CA THR A 51 -2.60 27.28 -0.70
C THR A 51 -3.14 27.28 0.71
N LEU A 52 -2.97 26.16 1.41
CA LEU A 52 -3.25 26.00 2.84
C LEU A 52 -1.96 26.17 3.64
N LYS A 53 -1.97 27.00 4.68
CA LYS A 53 -0.80 27.35 5.51
C LYS A 53 -1.05 26.95 6.95
N ASP A 54 0.02 26.58 7.67
CA ASP A 54 -0.04 26.34 9.12
C ASP A 54 -0.45 27.65 9.82
N LEU A 55 -1.58 27.62 10.52
CA LEU A 55 -2.14 28.75 11.25
C LEU A 55 -1.70 28.75 12.71
N GLY A 56 -1.12 27.66 13.21
CA GLY A 56 -0.69 27.50 14.58
C GLY A 56 -1.83 27.23 15.57
N SER A 57 -3.03 26.87 15.09
CA SER A 57 -4.23 26.66 15.92
C SER A 57 -4.41 25.21 16.40
N GLY A 58 -3.47 24.32 16.06
CA GLY A 58 -3.58 22.87 16.30
C GLY A 58 -4.44 22.17 15.25
N VAL A 59 -5.63 22.71 14.97
CA VAL A 59 -6.43 22.41 13.76
C VAL A 59 -6.49 23.67 12.93
N ASP A 60 -5.89 23.65 11.75
CA ASP A 60 -5.81 24.82 10.87
C ASP A 60 -7.05 24.93 9.98
N TYR A 61 -7.50 23.78 9.45
CA TYR A 61 -8.63 23.74 8.53
C TYR A 61 -9.67 22.71 8.93
N ILE A 62 -10.95 23.07 8.79
CA ILE A 62 -12.07 22.14 8.84
C ILE A 62 -12.63 21.98 7.44
N VAL A 63 -12.80 20.74 6.99
CA VAL A 63 -13.42 20.37 5.72
C VAL A 63 -14.79 19.76 6.05
N PRO A 64 -15.90 20.49 5.85
CA PRO A 64 -17.22 20.07 6.31
C PRO A 64 -17.96 19.13 5.35
N CYS A 65 -17.39 18.86 4.18
CA CYS A 65 -18.06 18.22 3.04
C CYS A 65 -17.02 17.63 2.08
N TYR A 66 -17.49 16.86 1.12
CA TYR A 66 -16.67 16.35 0.03
C TYR A 66 -16.35 17.49 -0.95
N ILE A 67 -15.06 17.77 -1.17
CA ILE A 67 -14.60 18.88 -2.01
C ILE A 67 -13.89 18.34 -3.25
N ASP A 68 -14.39 18.73 -4.42
CA ASP A 68 -13.71 18.52 -5.70
C ASP A 68 -12.54 19.50 -5.84
N VAL A 69 -11.38 18.98 -6.24
CA VAL A 69 -10.15 19.72 -6.46
C VAL A 69 -9.81 19.64 -7.94
N GLU A 70 -10.19 20.68 -8.68
CA GLU A 70 -10.01 20.82 -10.14
C GLU A 70 -8.85 21.76 -10.50
N ALA A 71 -8.13 22.26 -9.50
CA ALA A 71 -6.91 23.06 -9.65
C ALA A 71 -5.87 22.67 -8.60
N SER A 72 -4.67 23.23 -8.71
CA SER A 72 -3.56 22.94 -7.78
C SER A 72 -3.90 23.29 -6.32
N LEU A 73 -3.94 22.29 -5.45
CA LEU A 73 -4.03 22.40 -4.00
C LEU A 73 -2.66 22.19 -3.35
N THR A 74 -2.04 23.26 -2.86
CA THR A 74 -0.77 23.21 -2.13
C THR A 74 -1.03 23.26 -0.62
N ILE A 75 -0.48 22.32 0.12
CA ILE A 75 -0.61 22.24 1.58
C ILE A 75 0.80 22.37 2.18
N GLN A 76 1.04 23.44 2.94
CA GLN A 76 2.36 23.74 3.50
C GLN A 76 2.70 22.87 4.73
N PRO A 77 4.00 22.69 5.07
CA PRO A 77 4.41 21.94 6.26
C PRO A 77 3.73 22.41 7.54
N GLY A 78 3.28 21.45 8.36
CA GLY A 78 2.67 21.67 9.67
C GLY A 78 1.15 21.80 9.66
N VAL A 79 0.52 21.90 8.48
CA VAL A 79 -0.93 22.02 8.36
C VAL A 79 -1.64 20.78 8.92
N THR A 80 -2.66 21.01 9.75
CA THR A 80 -3.63 20.00 10.21
C THR A 80 -5.02 20.31 9.66
N ILE A 81 -5.58 19.35 8.94
CA ILE A 81 -6.91 19.40 8.31
C ILE A 81 -7.82 18.38 8.99
N GLU A 82 -8.94 18.84 9.55
CA GLU A 82 -10.00 18.01 10.12
C GLU A 82 -11.20 17.87 9.18
N PHE A 83 -11.51 16.63 8.82
CA PHE A 83 -12.65 16.29 7.98
C PHE A 83 -13.88 15.97 8.84
N LYS A 84 -15.04 16.50 8.46
CA LYS A 84 -16.32 16.07 9.03
C LYS A 84 -16.74 14.71 8.46
N GLN A 85 -17.81 14.15 9.03
CA GLN A 85 -18.44 12.96 8.47
C GLN A 85 -18.79 13.19 7.00
N ASP A 86 -18.58 12.16 6.17
CA ASP A 86 -18.82 12.16 4.71
C ASP A 86 -18.00 13.22 3.94
N ALA A 87 -17.02 13.86 4.58
CA ALA A 87 -16.11 14.81 3.95
C ALA A 87 -14.88 14.12 3.36
N GLY A 88 -14.26 14.74 2.37
CA GLY A 88 -13.10 14.18 1.68
C GLY A 88 -12.57 15.14 0.62
N PHE A 89 -11.51 14.71 -0.06
CA PHE A 89 -11.02 15.38 -1.25
C PHE A 89 -11.09 14.44 -2.44
N GLU A 90 -11.57 14.98 -3.57
CA GLU A 90 -11.45 14.34 -4.87
C GLU A 90 -10.52 15.15 -5.76
N ILE A 91 -9.34 14.62 -6.03
CA ILE A 91 -8.37 15.24 -6.92
C ILE A 91 -8.65 14.71 -8.33
N ASN A 92 -9.20 15.53 -9.21
CA ASN A 92 -9.58 15.09 -10.55
C ASN A 92 -9.07 16.05 -11.65
N ASP A 93 -8.72 15.47 -12.80
CA ASP A 93 -8.25 16.19 -13.99
C ASP A 93 -9.14 15.95 -15.23
N TYR A 94 -10.41 15.59 -15.02
CA TYR A 94 -11.34 15.37 -16.12
C TYR A 94 -11.65 16.66 -16.89
N SER A 95 -11.81 16.52 -18.21
CA SER A 95 -12.16 17.62 -19.12
C SER A 95 -11.11 18.74 -19.11
N ASP A 96 -11.43 19.91 -18.55
CA ASP A 96 -10.54 21.08 -18.49
C ASP A 96 -9.93 21.27 -17.08
N ALA A 97 -10.13 20.31 -16.16
CA ALA A 97 -9.60 20.37 -14.81
C ALA A 97 -8.09 20.08 -14.77
N GLU A 98 -7.38 20.75 -13.86
CA GLU A 98 -5.95 20.56 -13.59
C GLU A 98 -5.73 20.23 -12.10
N GLY A 99 -6.60 19.39 -11.54
CA GLY A 99 -6.55 18.99 -10.14
C GLY A 99 -5.23 18.35 -9.78
N ALA A 100 -4.55 18.87 -8.77
CA ALA A 100 -3.30 18.31 -8.27
C ALA A 100 -3.13 18.59 -6.79
N ILE A 101 -2.53 17.66 -6.04
CA ILE A 101 -2.24 17.81 -4.61
C ILE A 101 -0.74 17.85 -4.33
N GLN A 102 -0.27 18.93 -3.74
CA GLN A 102 1.12 19.10 -3.29
C GLN A 102 1.14 19.24 -1.77
N ALA A 103 1.25 18.12 -1.07
CA ALA A 103 1.34 18.04 0.38
C ALA A 103 2.76 17.62 0.79
N GLU A 104 3.67 18.58 0.81
CA GLU A 104 5.09 18.35 1.12
C GLU A 104 5.42 18.86 2.52
N GLY A 105 5.18 18.02 3.52
CA GLY A 105 5.56 18.27 4.91
C GLY A 105 7.06 18.06 5.16
N THR A 106 7.42 18.09 6.44
CA THR A 106 8.78 17.74 6.89
C THR A 106 8.70 16.85 8.12
N LYS A 107 9.80 16.16 8.46
CA LYS A 107 9.87 15.33 9.67
C LYS A 107 9.43 16.06 10.96
N SER A 108 9.80 17.34 11.10
CA SER A 108 9.46 18.15 12.28
C SER A 108 8.10 18.84 12.18
N LYS A 109 7.54 18.95 10.97
CA LYS A 109 6.25 19.58 10.67
C LYS A 109 5.50 18.74 9.64
N PRO A 110 5.01 17.55 10.03
CA PRO A 110 4.23 16.73 9.12
C PRO A 110 2.90 17.41 8.79
N ILE A 111 2.33 17.11 7.62
CA ILE A 111 0.97 17.51 7.26
C ILE A 111 0.02 16.42 7.76
N ARG A 112 -1.10 16.79 8.40
CA ARG A 112 -2.05 15.83 8.96
C ARG A 112 -3.43 15.98 8.33
N PHE A 113 -3.93 14.87 7.77
CA PHE A 113 -5.31 14.68 7.35
C PHE A 113 -5.98 13.75 8.36
N THR A 114 -7.00 14.22 9.07
CA THR A 114 -7.61 13.48 10.19
C THR A 114 -9.11 13.71 10.28
N GLY A 115 -9.86 12.73 10.77
CA GLY A 115 -11.29 12.90 11.04
C GLY A 115 -11.54 13.79 12.26
N SER A 116 -12.59 14.60 12.24
CA SER A 116 -13.04 15.38 13.42
C SER A 116 -13.56 14.48 14.56
N ILE A 117 -13.97 13.26 14.21
CA ILE A 117 -14.20 12.14 15.13
C ILE A 117 -12.98 11.22 15.00
N LYS A 118 -12.36 10.84 16.13
CA LYS A 118 -11.16 9.99 16.14
C LYS A 118 -11.52 8.50 16.13
N GLU A 119 -12.38 8.13 15.20
CA GLU A 119 -12.87 6.78 14.96
C GLU A 119 -12.58 6.39 13.51
N LYS A 120 -12.24 5.12 13.27
CA LYS A 120 -11.90 4.65 11.91
C LYS A 120 -13.10 4.84 10.98
N GLY A 121 -12.91 5.49 9.83
CA GLY A 121 -14.00 5.77 8.88
C GLY A 121 -14.83 7.01 9.22
N ALA A 122 -14.25 7.96 9.95
CA ALA A 122 -14.88 9.23 10.30
C ALA A 122 -15.00 10.21 9.11
N TRP A 123 -14.31 9.96 8.02
CA TRP A 123 -14.35 10.74 6.77
C TRP A 123 -14.00 9.84 5.59
N GLU A 124 -14.34 10.26 4.37
CA GLU A 124 -14.31 9.41 3.17
C GLU A 124 -12.89 8.99 2.79
N GLY A 125 -11.94 9.93 2.83
CA GLY A 125 -10.57 9.71 2.39
C GLY A 125 -10.17 10.68 1.28
N ILE A 126 -9.06 10.37 0.62
CA ILE A 126 -8.56 11.12 -0.55
C ILE A 126 -8.75 10.23 -1.76
N ILE A 127 -9.65 10.65 -2.66
CA ILE A 127 -9.88 9.99 -3.94
C ILE A 127 -9.09 10.73 -5.01
N MET A 128 -8.37 9.98 -5.83
CA MET A 128 -7.50 10.53 -6.87
C MET A 128 -7.87 9.91 -8.21
N TYR A 129 -8.13 10.82 -9.15
CA TYR A 129 -8.37 10.61 -10.58
C TYR A 129 -7.54 11.62 -11.37
N SER A 130 -6.29 11.86 -10.96
CA SER A 130 -5.43 12.88 -11.56
C SER A 130 -4.07 12.30 -11.91
N GLU A 131 -3.68 12.45 -13.17
CA GLU A 131 -2.43 11.97 -13.72
C GLU A 131 -1.25 12.95 -13.55
N ASP A 132 -1.49 14.07 -12.87
CA ASP A 132 -0.54 15.17 -12.75
C ASP A 132 0.68 14.79 -11.90
N LEU A 133 1.88 15.03 -12.42
CA LEU A 133 3.14 14.74 -11.73
C LEU A 133 3.40 15.62 -10.50
N ARG A 134 2.61 16.68 -10.31
CA ARG A 134 2.61 17.50 -9.09
C ARG A 134 1.95 16.79 -7.92
N ASN A 135 1.24 15.68 -8.14
CA ASN A 135 0.67 14.85 -7.07
C ASN A 135 1.77 14.26 -6.19
N LYS A 136 1.97 14.89 -5.04
CA LYS A 136 3.04 14.55 -4.09
C LYS A 136 2.53 14.61 -2.67
N MET A 137 2.79 13.55 -1.92
CA MET A 137 2.55 13.46 -0.49
C MET A 137 3.85 13.03 0.19
N ASN A 138 4.49 13.96 0.90
CA ASN A 138 5.72 13.71 1.63
C ASN A 138 5.57 14.13 3.09
N TYR A 139 5.99 13.30 4.05
CA TYR A 139 5.79 13.54 5.49
C TYR A 139 4.33 13.87 5.84
N CYS A 140 3.41 13.10 5.27
CA CYS A 140 1.98 13.20 5.55
C CYS A 140 1.55 12.16 6.59
N ILE A 141 0.51 12.48 7.36
CA ILE A 141 -0.18 11.54 8.24
C ILE A 141 -1.65 11.53 7.82
N ILE A 142 -2.14 10.37 7.37
CA ILE A 142 -3.53 10.16 7.00
C ILE A 142 -4.14 9.18 8.00
N GLU A 143 -5.15 9.64 8.74
CA GLU A 143 -5.77 8.84 9.80
C GLU A 143 -7.29 9.01 9.91
N TYR A 144 -7.95 7.95 10.38
CA TYR A 144 -9.40 7.89 10.61
C TYR A 144 -10.26 7.99 9.34
N ALA A 145 -9.68 7.73 8.17
CA ALA A 145 -10.37 7.72 6.87
C ALA A 145 -11.10 6.41 6.59
N GLY A 146 -11.79 6.35 5.44
CA GLY A 146 -12.41 5.14 4.88
C GLY A 146 -13.94 5.12 4.89
N GLY A 147 -14.60 6.24 5.20
CA GLY A 147 -16.02 6.49 4.92
C GLY A 147 -17.04 5.45 5.40
N GLN A 148 -18.30 5.62 5.00
CA GLN A 148 -19.33 4.57 5.20
C GLN A 148 -19.62 3.77 3.92
N ASP A 149 -19.34 4.34 2.73
CA ASP A 149 -19.70 3.75 1.44
C ASP A 149 -18.53 2.97 0.80
N ASN A 150 -18.62 1.63 0.86
CA ASN A 150 -18.00 0.55 0.05
C ASN A 150 -16.58 0.62 -0.56
N SER A 151 -15.81 1.69 -0.42
CA SER A 151 -14.39 1.71 -0.76
C SER A 151 -13.59 1.35 0.50
N GLY A 152 -13.76 2.05 1.62
CA GLY A 152 -13.05 1.73 2.87
C GLY A 152 -11.58 2.19 2.89
N GLN A 153 -11.01 2.62 1.77
CA GLN A 153 -9.59 2.97 1.68
C GLN A 153 -9.30 4.42 2.07
N ALA A 154 -8.13 4.67 2.67
CA ALA A 154 -7.74 6.05 3.02
C ALA A 154 -7.31 6.87 1.80
N ILE A 155 -6.61 6.23 0.87
CA ILE A 155 -6.22 6.77 -0.44
C ILE A 155 -6.74 5.83 -1.53
N TRP A 156 -7.49 6.37 -2.49
CA TRP A 156 -7.98 5.64 -3.65
C TRP A 156 -7.36 6.21 -4.93
N MET A 157 -6.66 5.38 -5.71
CA MET A 157 -6.12 5.76 -7.02
C MET A 157 -6.80 4.98 -8.14
N ASP A 158 -7.35 5.70 -9.12
CA ASP A 158 -7.97 5.15 -10.32
C ASP A 158 -7.72 6.09 -11.52
N ASN A 159 -8.09 5.68 -12.74
CA ASN A 159 -8.02 6.45 -13.98
C ASN A 159 -6.64 7.06 -14.22
N GLU A 160 -5.64 6.19 -14.32
CA GLU A 160 -4.27 6.55 -14.69
C GLU A 160 -3.56 7.49 -13.70
N THR A 161 -4.17 7.69 -12.51
CA THR A 161 -3.64 8.55 -11.45
C THR A 161 -2.18 8.30 -11.16
N LYS A 162 -1.43 9.40 -10.97
CA LYS A 162 -0.04 9.39 -10.52
C LYS A 162 0.07 9.97 -9.11
N LEU A 163 0.85 9.33 -8.23
CA LEU A 163 1.15 9.86 -6.90
C LEU A 163 2.55 9.45 -6.45
N GLU A 164 3.40 10.43 -6.12
CA GLU A 164 4.62 10.19 -5.36
C GLU A 164 4.29 10.24 -3.85
N LEU A 165 4.34 9.09 -3.17
CA LEU A 165 4.09 8.98 -1.72
C LEU A 165 5.38 8.62 -0.99
N LYS A 166 5.88 9.52 -0.12
CA LYS A 166 7.14 9.35 0.61
C LYS A 166 7.03 9.68 2.10
N ASN A 167 7.81 9.01 2.94
CA ASN A 167 7.99 9.33 4.36
C ASN A 167 6.67 9.52 5.13
N SER A 168 5.60 8.86 4.71
CA SER A 168 4.24 9.14 5.17
C SER A 168 3.66 8.00 6.02
N VAL A 169 2.71 8.34 6.89
CA VAL A 169 2.06 7.39 7.80
C VAL A 169 0.57 7.30 7.48
N ILE A 170 0.13 6.11 7.11
CA ILE A 170 -1.26 5.81 6.75
C ILE A 170 -1.78 4.85 7.82
N ARG A 171 -2.62 5.35 8.73
CA ARG A 171 -2.99 4.59 9.92
C ARG A 171 -4.42 4.76 10.40
N LYS A 172 -4.91 3.77 11.15
CA LYS A 172 -6.22 3.87 11.82
C LYS A 172 -7.37 4.16 10.85
N ASN A 173 -7.30 3.60 9.65
CA ASN A 173 -8.36 3.73 8.64
C ASN A 173 -9.30 2.51 8.68
N LYS A 174 -10.53 2.67 8.19
CA LYS A 174 -11.59 1.65 8.29
C LYS A 174 -11.45 0.47 7.32
N GLY A 175 -10.64 0.59 6.28
CA GLY A 175 -10.32 -0.49 5.35
C GLY A 175 -8.84 -0.44 4.99
N HIS A 176 -8.51 -0.68 3.71
CA HIS A 176 -7.10 -0.67 3.31
C HIS A 176 -6.47 0.71 3.51
N GLY A 177 -5.16 0.75 3.76
CA GLY A 177 -4.45 2.02 3.79
C GLY A 177 -4.51 2.73 2.44
N MET A 178 -4.26 2.01 1.35
CA MET A 178 -4.26 2.58 0.01
C MET A 178 -4.67 1.54 -1.03
N TYR A 179 -5.44 1.96 -2.03
CA TYR A 179 -5.78 1.18 -3.21
C TYR A 179 -5.15 1.77 -4.47
N ILE A 180 -4.47 0.93 -5.25
CA ILE A 180 -3.76 1.28 -6.47
C ILE A 180 -4.28 0.40 -7.60
N LYS A 181 -5.08 0.99 -8.49
CA LYS A 181 -5.58 0.28 -9.68
C LYS A 181 -4.46 0.03 -10.69
N SER A 182 -4.69 -0.92 -11.58
CA SER A 182 -3.73 -1.34 -12.62
C SER A 182 -3.22 -0.23 -13.52
N THR A 183 -4.03 0.78 -13.84
CA THR A 183 -3.63 1.90 -14.71
C THR A 183 -2.94 3.04 -13.98
N SER A 184 -3.10 3.13 -12.65
CA SER A 184 -2.44 4.14 -11.82
C SER A 184 -0.93 3.87 -11.71
N ASN A 185 -0.15 4.85 -11.22
CA ASN A 185 1.29 4.75 -11.09
C ASN A 185 1.76 5.42 -9.78
N ILE A 186 2.63 4.73 -9.04
CA ILE A 186 3.20 5.18 -7.76
C ILE A 186 4.73 5.30 -7.80
N GLU A 187 5.30 5.65 -8.96
CA GLU A 187 6.73 5.85 -9.13
C GLU A 187 7.27 6.84 -8.09
N GLY A 188 8.35 6.44 -7.42
CA GLY A 188 8.93 7.18 -6.30
C GLY A 188 8.31 6.87 -4.94
N PHE A 189 7.43 5.87 -4.81
CA PHE A 189 6.99 5.37 -3.50
C PHE A 189 8.20 5.02 -2.63
N ALA A 190 8.31 5.61 -1.42
CA ALA A 190 9.47 5.33 -0.54
C ALA A 190 9.25 5.66 0.95
N ASN A 191 9.73 4.79 1.84
CA ASN A 191 9.84 4.98 3.29
C ASN A 191 8.49 5.28 3.96
N ASN A 192 7.44 4.54 3.61
CA ASN A 192 6.10 4.76 4.14
C ASN A 192 5.79 3.78 5.27
N LYS A 193 4.80 4.12 6.11
CA LYS A 193 4.31 3.25 7.18
C LYS A 193 2.80 3.08 7.10
N PHE A 194 2.36 1.85 6.95
CA PHE A 194 0.96 1.45 6.94
C PHE A 194 0.67 0.59 8.17
N THR A 195 -0.07 1.12 9.14
CA THR A 195 -0.26 0.44 10.44
C THR A 195 -1.63 0.75 11.05
N GLU A 196 -2.17 -0.15 11.87
CA GLU A 196 -3.46 0.01 12.57
C GLU A 196 -4.66 0.24 11.62
N ASN A 197 -4.54 -0.04 10.32
CA ASN A 197 -5.67 -0.02 9.38
C ASN A 197 -6.56 -1.26 9.58
N THR A 198 -7.82 -1.17 9.17
CA THR A 198 -8.82 -2.24 9.40
C THR A 198 -9.01 -3.11 8.16
N ASP A 199 -7.91 -3.49 7.51
CA ASP A 199 -7.78 -4.43 6.39
C ASP A 199 -6.29 -4.43 5.97
N TYR A 200 -5.96 -4.91 4.77
CA TYR A 200 -4.60 -4.86 4.22
C TYR A 200 -3.99 -3.45 4.19
N PRO A 201 -2.69 -3.29 4.46
CA PRO A 201 -2.00 -2.02 4.33
C PRO A 201 -2.10 -1.46 2.90
N LEU A 202 -1.88 -2.30 1.89
CA LEU A 202 -1.97 -1.97 0.48
C LEU A 202 -2.84 -2.97 -0.27
N ASN A 203 -3.68 -2.45 -1.17
CA ASN A 203 -4.34 -3.21 -2.22
C ASN A 203 -3.83 -2.70 -3.57
N ILE A 204 -3.09 -3.52 -4.31
CA ILE A 204 -2.30 -3.09 -5.47
C ILE A 204 -2.48 -4.07 -6.62
N ALA A 205 -2.61 -3.58 -7.85
CA ALA A 205 -2.56 -4.46 -9.02
C ALA A 205 -1.14 -5.02 -9.23
N ALA A 206 -1.01 -6.28 -9.66
CA ALA A 206 0.27 -6.97 -9.85
C ALA A 206 1.34 -6.16 -10.63
N ARG A 207 0.93 -5.44 -11.68
CA ARG A 207 1.85 -4.62 -12.50
C ARG A 207 2.46 -3.43 -11.78
N GLN A 208 1.85 -2.96 -10.70
CA GLN A 208 2.30 -1.82 -9.92
C GLN A 208 3.24 -2.19 -8.78
N VAL A 209 3.35 -3.48 -8.44
CA VAL A 209 4.24 -3.99 -7.38
C VAL A 209 5.70 -3.60 -7.63
N THR A 210 6.11 -3.48 -8.89
CA THR A 210 7.49 -3.08 -9.26
C THR A 210 7.90 -1.68 -8.80
N HIS A 211 6.93 -0.85 -8.38
CA HIS A 211 7.20 0.50 -7.89
C HIS A 211 7.30 0.58 -6.36
N LEU A 212 7.09 -0.53 -5.64
CA LEU A 212 7.33 -0.59 -4.20
C LEU A 212 8.84 -0.54 -3.92
N ASP A 213 9.19 -0.13 -2.71
CA ASP A 213 10.56 0.20 -2.29
C ASP A 213 11.27 -0.94 -1.53
N GLY A 214 10.84 -2.18 -1.73
CA GLY A 214 11.32 -3.33 -0.97
C GLY A 214 11.04 -3.16 0.53
N ASP A 215 12.04 -3.43 1.36
CA ASP A 215 11.94 -3.43 2.83
C ASP A 215 12.06 -2.04 3.49
N ASN A 216 12.08 -0.96 2.69
CA ASN A 216 12.18 0.40 3.21
C ASN A 216 10.86 0.93 3.81
N SER A 217 9.71 0.34 3.42
CA SER A 217 8.40 0.66 3.99
C SER A 217 7.96 -0.37 5.03
N GLU A 218 7.16 0.08 6.00
CA GLU A 218 6.63 -0.76 7.08
C GLU A 218 5.14 -1.05 6.88
N TYR A 219 4.75 -2.32 6.98
CA TYR A 219 3.39 -2.79 6.69
C TYR A 219 2.73 -3.56 7.84
N GLU A 220 3.28 -3.45 9.06
CA GLU A 220 2.85 -4.22 10.24
C GLU A 220 1.78 -3.52 11.10
N GLY A 221 0.97 -4.32 11.80
CA GLY A 221 -0.01 -3.88 12.79
C GLY A 221 -1.39 -3.59 12.22
N ASN A 222 -1.70 -4.08 11.01
CA ASN A 222 -3.01 -3.97 10.37
C ASN A 222 -3.84 -5.21 10.69
N LEU A 223 -5.11 -5.02 11.05
CA LEU A 223 -5.99 -6.10 11.51
C LEU A 223 -7.33 -6.06 10.78
N ASN A 224 -7.95 -7.20 10.51
CA ASN A 224 -9.34 -7.23 10.04
C ASN A 224 -10.32 -6.89 11.19
N GLY A 225 -11.64 -6.89 10.88
CA GLY A 225 -12.69 -6.63 11.88
C GLY A 225 -12.76 -7.66 13.01
N ASP A 226 -12.23 -8.86 12.80
CA ASP A 226 -12.18 -9.96 13.77
C ASP A 226 -10.90 -9.95 14.61
N GLY A 227 -9.93 -9.09 14.27
CA GLY A 227 -8.65 -8.94 14.97
C GLY A 227 -7.53 -9.83 14.43
N ASP A 228 -7.71 -10.50 13.29
CA ASP A 228 -6.63 -11.24 12.63
C ASP A 228 -5.67 -10.28 11.92
N SER A 229 -4.39 -10.64 11.86
CA SER A 229 -3.39 -9.87 11.11
C SER A 229 -3.70 -9.85 9.62
N MET A 230 -3.56 -8.66 9.04
CA MET A 230 -3.68 -8.36 7.61
C MET A 230 -2.37 -7.79 7.07
N ASP A 231 -1.25 -8.10 7.72
CA ASP A 231 0.08 -7.61 7.37
C ASP A 231 0.62 -8.38 6.15
N GLU A 232 0.00 -8.13 5.00
CA GLU A 232 0.30 -8.68 3.69
C GLU A 232 0.02 -7.60 2.63
N ILE A 233 0.80 -7.58 1.55
CA ILE A 233 0.47 -6.76 0.38
C ILE A 233 -0.59 -7.50 -0.43
N TYR A 234 -1.81 -6.96 -0.49
CA TYR A 234 -2.91 -7.58 -1.23
C TYR A 234 -2.81 -7.26 -2.71
N VAL A 235 -2.39 -8.24 -3.50
CA VAL A 235 -2.21 -8.09 -4.95
C VAL A 235 -3.51 -8.48 -5.67
N PHE A 236 -4.31 -7.47 -6.01
CA PHE A 236 -5.61 -7.64 -6.65
C PHE A 236 -6.06 -6.39 -7.44
N SER A 237 -6.13 -6.48 -8.77
CA SER A 237 -6.58 -5.39 -9.64
C SER A 237 -8.07 -4.98 -9.54
N LYS A 238 -8.89 -5.73 -8.78
CA LYS A 238 -10.37 -5.62 -8.77
C LYS A 238 -11.00 -5.66 -10.17
N SER A 239 -10.33 -6.28 -11.15
CA SER A 239 -10.80 -6.30 -12.54
C SER A 239 -10.75 -7.70 -13.15
N ILE A 240 -11.86 -8.11 -13.77
CA ILE A 240 -11.91 -9.34 -14.57
C ILE A 240 -11.39 -9.14 -16.01
N TYR A 241 -11.32 -7.88 -16.46
CA TYR A 241 -10.92 -7.49 -17.82
C TYR A 241 -9.47 -7.03 -17.91
N ASN A 242 -9.02 -6.31 -16.88
CA ASN A 242 -7.67 -5.77 -16.79
C ASN A 242 -6.95 -6.46 -15.63
N ARG A 243 -6.80 -7.78 -15.79
CA ARG A 243 -6.11 -8.66 -14.85
C ARG A 243 -4.67 -8.17 -14.62
N GLY A 244 -4.00 -8.68 -13.60
CA GLY A 244 -2.61 -8.37 -13.25
C GLY A 244 -1.60 -8.69 -14.36
N ARG A 245 -1.61 -7.88 -15.44
CA ARG A 245 -0.78 -8.02 -16.63
C ARG A 245 0.56 -7.34 -16.43
N VAL A 246 1.60 -8.13 -16.34
CA VAL A 246 3.01 -7.74 -16.42
C VAL A 246 3.40 -7.75 -17.90
N ILE A 247 3.42 -6.55 -18.49
CA ILE A 247 3.60 -6.34 -19.92
C ILE A 247 4.47 -5.10 -20.19
N GLY A 248 5.21 -5.13 -21.29
CA GLY A 248 6.13 -4.08 -21.71
C GLY A 248 7.57 -4.58 -21.76
N SER A 249 8.44 -3.76 -22.35
CA SER A 249 9.86 -4.08 -22.54
C SER A 249 10.68 -4.00 -21.24
N SER A 250 10.15 -3.34 -20.22
CA SER A 250 10.78 -3.23 -18.90
C SER A 250 10.56 -4.50 -18.09
N VAL A 251 11.61 -4.90 -17.36
CA VAL A 251 11.51 -5.95 -16.35
C VAL A 251 10.73 -5.41 -15.16
N HIS A 252 9.71 -6.14 -14.73
CA HIS A 252 9.03 -5.90 -13.47
C HIS A 252 9.76 -6.67 -12.37
N GLU A 253 10.26 -5.96 -11.37
CA GLU A 253 11.04 -6.53 -10.26
C GLU A 253 10.20 -6.51 -8.98
N TRP A 254 9.99 -7.67 -8.37
CA TRP A 254 9.29 -7.80 -7.09
C TRP A 254 10.35 -8.06 -6.02
N HIS A 255 10.49 -7.10 -5.10
CA HIS A 255 11.38 -7.19 -3.96
C HIS A 255 10.58 -7.47 -2.68
N ASP A 256 11.22 -8.14 -1.72
CA ASP A 256 10.60 -8.47 -0.43
C ASP A 256 10.26 -7.18 0.33
N PRO A 257 8.97 -6.92 0.65
CA PRO A 257 8.56 -5.75 1.41
C PRO A 257 8.62 -5.97 2.93
N GLY A 258 9.21 -7.09 3.39
CA GLY A 258 9.23 -7.49 4.79
C GLY A 258 7.94 -8.17 5.27
N VAL A 259 6.93 -8.28 4.40
CA VAL A 259 5.66 -8.99 4.61
C VAL A 259 5.28 -9.79 3.36
N PRO A 260 4.43 -10.84 3.47
CA PRO A 260 4.03 -11.60 2.30
C PRO A 260 3.22 -10.79 1.27
N PHE A 261 3.31 -11.16 0.00
CA PHE A 261 2.31 -10.82 -1.00
C PHE A 261 1.16 -11.82 -0.94
N TYR A 262 -0.07 -11.34 -0.77
CA TYR A 262 -1.26 -12.16 -1.00
C TYR A 262 -1.78 -11.93 -2.42
N VAL A 263 -1.45 -12.86 -3.32
CA VAL A 263 -1.81 -12.81 -4.73
C VAL A 263 -3.20 -13.42 -4.94
N ASN A 264 -4.18 -12.54 -5.18
CA ASN A 264 -5.58 -12.90 -5.33
C ASN A 264 -6.13 -12.52 -6.72
N GLU A 265 -5.24 -12.57 -7.71
CA GLU A 265 -5.56 -12.48 -9.13
C GLU A 265 -4.65 -13.40 -9.94
N LEU A 266 -5.08 -13.75 -11.15
CA LEU A 266 -4.21 -14.44 -12.10
C LEU A 266 -3.26 -13.40 -12.71
N VAL A 267 -1.96 -13.58 -12.47
CA VAL A 267 -0.93 -12.68 -12.98
C VAL A 267 -0.45 -13.19 -14.32
N TYR A 268 -0.67 -12.41 -15.36
CA TYR A 268 -0.22 -12.72 -16.72
C TYR A 268 1.12 -12.04 -16.95
N VAL A 269 2.14 -12.80 -17.35
CA VAL A 269 3.42 -12.27 -17.82
C VAL A 269 3.46 -12.48 -19.32
N GLY A 270 3.32 -11.40 -20.09
CA GLY A 270 3.05 -11.48 -21.54
C GLY A 270 1.55 -11.34 -21.88
N GLU A 271 1.04 -12.17 -22.80
CA GLU A 271 -0.36 -12.21 -23.32
C GLU A 271 -0.74 -11.21 -24.45
N THR A 272 -0.33 -9.95 -24.41
CA THR A 272 -0.69 -8.99 -25.49
C THR A 272 0.51 -8.32 -26.14
N GLN A 273 1.64 -8.39 -25.47
CA GLN A 273 2.95 -7.88 -25.85
C GLN A 273 3.97 -8.64 -24.99
N GLU A 274 5.26 -8.38 -25.19
CA GLU A 274 6.31 -8.95 -24.33
C GLU A 274 6.09 -8.59 -22.85
N GLY A 275 6.63 -9.39 -21.95
CA GLY A 275 6.57 -9.14 -20.51
C GLY A 275 7.68 -9.88 -19.79
N ALA A 276 8.27 -9.26 -18.78
CA ALA A 276 9.34 -9.85 -17.99
C ALA A 276 9.06 -9.65 -16.50
N LEU A 277 9.07 -10.73 -15.73
CA LEU A 277 8.88 -10.71 -14.28
C LEU A 277 10.08 -11.34 -13.58
N GLN A 278 10.68 -10.59 -12.65
CA GLN A 278 11.69 -11.04 -11.71
C GLN A 278 11.14 -10.99 -10.28
N ILE A 279 11.24 -12.10 -9.56
CA ILE A 279 10.88 -12.19 -8.14
C ILE A 279 12.16 -12.44 -7.35
N HIS A 280 12.53 -11.48 -6.50
CA HIS A 280 13.81 -11.50 -5.80
C HIS A 280 13.76 -12.23 -4.47
N GLU A 281 14.94 -12.59 -3.98
CA GLU A 281 15.16 -13.23 -2.68
C GLU A 281 14.35 -12.64 -1.53
N GLY A 282 13.94 -13.48 -0.58
CA GLY A 282 13.12 -13.09 0.58
C GLY A 282 11.61 -13.06 0.31
N CYS A 283 11.19 -12.86 -0.94
CA CYS A 283 9.77 -12.78 -1.27
C CYS A 283 8.99 -14.04 -0.85
N THR A 284 7.89 -13.84 -0.12
CA THR A 284 6.88 -14.86 0.15
C THR A 284 5.57 -14.49 -0.56
N LEU A 285 5.10 -15.35 -1.46
CA LEU A 285 3.87 -15.18 -2.23
C LEU A 285 2.86 -16.25 -1.81
N ARG A 286 1.72 -15.81 -1.31
CA ARG A 286 0.57 -16.65 -0.95
C ARG A 286 -0.53 -16.48 -1.97
N PHE A 287 -0.98 -17.56 -2.59
CA PHE A 287 -1.97 -17.51 -3.64
C PHE A 287 -3.36 -17.89 -3.11
N GLY A 288 -4.36 -17.11 -3.54
CA GLY A 288 -5.76 -17.46 -3.39
C GLY A 288 -6.21 -18.52 -4.41
N GLN A 289 -7.43 -19.01 -4.22
CA GLN A 289 -8.02 -20.03 -5.10
C GLN A 289 -8.19 -19.54 -6.53
N ASN A 290 -7.88 -20.42 -7.50
CA ASN A 290 -7.93 -20.20 -8.95
C ASN A 290 -6.87 -19.23 -9.49
N TYR A 291 -5.90 -18.83 -8.68
CA TYR A 291 -4.87 -17.86 -9.06
C TYR A 291 -3.50 -18.51 -9.16
N GLY A 292 -2.54 -17.75 -9.68
CA GLY A 292 -1.21 -18.23 -10.00
C GLY A 292 -0.51 -17.29 -10.99
N PHE A 293 0.54 -17.80 -11.61
CA PHE A 293 1.24 -17.11 -12.70
C PHE A 293 0.94 -17.79 -14.04
N TRP A 294 0.69 -16.98 -15.06
CA TRP A 294 0.49 -17.40 -16.44
C TRP A 294 1.53 -16.70 -17.32
N VAL A 295 2.60 -17.41 -17.67
CA VAL A 295 3.73 -16.89 -18.45
C VAL A 295 3.60 -17.46 -19.85
N ASP A 296 3.18 -16.64 -20.81
CA ASP A 296 2.79 -17.14 -22.12
C ASP A 296 2.94 -16.07 -23.21
N GLU A 297 3.16 -16.55 -24.42
CA GLU A 297 3.25 -15.77 -25.65
C GLU A 297 4.36 -14.70 -25.66
N TYR A 298 4.53 -14.02 -26.80
CA TYR A 298 5.35 -12.81 -26.98
C TYR A 298 6.77 -12.83 -26.37
N ASN A 299 7.41 -14.01 -26.30
CA ASN A 299 8.74 -14.19 -25.71
C ASN A 299 8.82 -13.72 -24.23
N ALA A 300 7.73 -13.87 -23.46
CA ALA A 300 7.71 -13.50 -22.05
C ALA A 300 8.75 -14.27 -21.22
N SER A 301 9.32 -13.64 -20.20
CA SER A 301 10.30 -14.25 -19.29
C SER A 301 9.85 -14.25 -17.84
N PHE A 302 10.11 -15.36 -17.16
CA PHE A 302 9.83 -15.52 -15.72
C PHE A 302 11.06 -15.99 -14.96
N GLU A 303 11.49 -15.17 -14.02
CA GLU A 303 12.71 -15.35 -13.25
C GLU A 303 12.39 -15.32 -11.75
N VAL A 304 12.76 -16.38 -11.03
CA VAL A 304 12.73 -16.41 -9.56
C VAL A 304 14.16 -16.50 -9.06
N LEU A 305 14.59 -15.47 -8.34
CA LEU A 305 15.99 -15.15 -8.05
C LEU A 305 16.26 -15.19 -6.54
N GLY A 306 16.01 -16.34 -5.90
CA GLY A 306 16.32 -16.54 -4.48
C GLY A 306 17.81 -16.78 -4.23
N THR A 307 18.21 -16.72 -2.97
CA THR A 307 19.54 -17.15 -2.49
C THR A 307 19.43 -18.32 -1.50
N SER A 308 20.55 -18.93 -1.12
CA SER A 308 20.55 -20.00 -0.11
C SER A 308 20.03 -19.53 1.24
N ASP A 309 20.25 -18.26 1.54
CA ASP A 309 19.95 -17.64 2.84
C ASP A 309 18.53 -17.07 2.83
N ASN A 310 18.10 -16.53 1.69
CA ASN A 310 16.77 -15.96 1.48
C ASN A 310 16.10 -16.59 0.26
N LYS A 311 15.41 -17.72 0.47
CA LYS A 311 14.65 -18.37 -0.61
C LYS A 311 13.43 -17.54 -0.99
N VAL A 312 12.98 -17.68 -2.23
CA VAL A 312 11.63 -17.26 -2.63
C VAL A 312 10.64 -18.38 -2.31
N VAL A 313 9.51 -18.04 -1.69
CA VAL A 313 8.46 -19.01 -1.36
C VAL A 313 7.20 -18.67 -2.15
N MET A 314 6.66 -19.66 -2.88
CA MET A 314 5.36 -19.59 -3.55
C MET A 314 4.48 -20.69 -3.00
N GLU A 315 3.37 -20.31 -2.37
CA GLU A 315 2.51 -21.24 -1.64
C GLU A 315 1.02 -20.93 -1.77
N GLY A 316 0.19 -21.95 -1.61
CA GLY A 316 -1.26 -21.82 -1.51
C GLY A 316 -1.67 -21.39 -0.11
N ARG A 317 -2.49 -20.34 0.00
CA ARG A 317 -2.94 -19.80 1.29
C ARG A 317 -3.69 -20.81 2.14
N GLU A 318 -4.48 -21.68 1.52
CA GLU A 318 -5.31 -22.69 2.19
C GLU A 318 -4.70 -24.10 2.12
N GLY A 319 -3.41 -24.20 1.82
CA GLY A 319 -2.67 -25.46 1.72
C GLY A 319 -2.91 -26.22 0.42
N LYS A 320 -2.62 -27.52 0.42
CA LYS A 320 -2.57 -28.39 -0.76
C LYS A 320 -3.73 -28.15 -1.75
N GLY A 321 -3.38 -27.78 -2.97
CA GLY A 321 -4.32 -27.58 -4.07
C GLY A 321 -5.16 -26.32 -3.93
N SER A 322 -4.71 -25.31 -3.18
CA SER A 322 -5.46 -24.06 -2.99
C SER A 322 -5.14 -22.98 -4.01
N TRP A 323 -4.26 -23.25 -4.98
CA TRP A 323 -3.96 -22.35 -6.11
C TRP A 323 -3.59 -23.16 -7.36
N ASN A 324 -3.61 -22.52 -8.52
CA ASN A 324 -3.44 -23.21 -9.80
C ASN A 324 -1.98 -23.64 -10.07
N GLY A 325 -1.00 -22.99 -9.45
CA GLY A 325 0.41 -23.17 -9.77
C GLY A 325 0.93 -22.09 -10.72
N VAL A 326 2.14 -22.33 -11.25
CA VAL A 326 2.77 -21.50 -12.27
C VAL A 326 2.68 -22.23 -13.61
N TYR A 327 2.13 -21.56 -14.62
CA TYR A 327 2.14 -22.02 -16.00
C TYR A 327 3.20 -21.25 -16.79
N ILE A 328 4.07 -21.97 -17.51
CA ILE A 328 5.10 -21.39 -18.39
C ILE A 328 5.02 -22.04 -19.77
N ASN A 329 4.76 -21.21 -20.77
CA ASN A 329 4.71 -21.60 -22.18
C ASN A 329 5.56 -20.66 -23.06
N THR A 330 6.82 -20.49 -22.69
CA THR A 330 7.78 -19.73 -23.51
C THR A 330 9.15 -20.42 -23.54
N ASN A 331 9.87 -20.26 -24.65
CA ASN A 331 11.27 -20.68 -24.79
C ASN A 331 12.24 -19.52 -24.53
N ASN A 332 11.90 -18.55 -23.66
CA ASN A 332 12.83 -17.48 -23.34
C ASN A 332 14.00 -18.03 -22.49
N VAL A 333 15.24 -17.74 -22.87
CA VAL A 333 16.46 -18.22 -22.18
C VAL A 333 16.60 -17.73 -20.75
N ASN A 334 15.87 -16.67 -20.40
CA ASN A 334 15.85 -16.13 -19.05
C ASN A 334 14.97 -16.95 -18.11
N ASN A 335 14.08 -17.82 -18.61
CA ASN A 335 13.20 -18.62 -17.76
C ASN A 335 14.01 -19.49 -16.78
N LYS A 336 13.99 -19.11 -15.50
CA LYS A 336 14.71 -19.82 -14.44
C LYS A 336 14.07 -19.61 -13.08
N ILE A 337 14.22 -20.61 -12.22
CA ILE A 337 13.83 -20.57 -10.81
C ILE A 337 15.02 -21.09 -10.00
N GLU A 338 15.61 -20.21 -9.18
CA GLU A 338 16.75 -20.50 -8.33
C GLU A 338 16.43 -20.29 -6.84
N ASN A 339 16.85 -21.24 -5.99
CA ASN A 339 16.69 -21.21 -4.53
C ASN A 339 15.26 -20.85 -4.10
N ALA A 340 14.30 -21.68 -4.50
CA ALA A 340 12.89 -21.43 -4.26
C ALA A 340 12.18 -22.63 -3.62
N ILE A 341 11.05 -22.36 -2.96
CA ILE A 341 10.09 -23.35 -2.49
C ILE A 341 8.78 -23.10 -3.22
N ILE A 342 8.26 -24.11 -3.91
CA ILE A 342 6.98 -24.06 -4.61
C ILE A 342 6.09 -25.15 -4.04
N ARG A 343 4.97 -24.75 -3.45
CA ARG A 343 4.11 -25.71 -2.76
C ARG A 343 2.63 -25.42 -2.87
N ASP A 344 1.85 -26.44 -2.50
CA ASP A 344 0.40 -26.32 -2.29
C ASP A 344 -0.43 -25.99 -3.55
N GLY A 345 0.16 -26.11 -4.74
CA GLY A 345 -0.47 -25.85 -6.03
C GLY A 345 -1.21 -27.07 -6.59
N GLY A 346 -1.64 -26.95 -7.84
CA GLY A 346 -2.38 -27.98 -8.54
C GLY A 346 -3.87 -28.04 -8.18
N GLN A 347 -4.51 -26.90 -7.91
CA GLN A 347 -5.96 -26.82 -7.76
C GLN A 347 -6.70 -27.26 -9.04
N ALA A 348 -6.20 -26.78 -10.18
CA ALA A 348 -6.71 -27.09 -11.50
C ALA A 348 -5.53 -27.28 -12.46
N LYS A 349 -5.83 -27.83 -13.63
CA LYS A 349 -4.89 -27.91 -14.74
C LYS A 349 -4.68 -26.48 -15.25
N ALA A 350 -3.49 -25.92 -15.02
CA ALA A 350 -3.10 -24.65 -15.59
C ALA A 350 -2.58 -24.88 -17.02
N GLY A 351 -2.87 -23.97 -17.95
CA GLY A 351 -2.58 -24.18 -19.36
C GLY A 351 -3.61 -25.04 -20.10
N HIS A 352 -3.40 -25.21 -21.40
CA HIS A 352 -4.22 -26.08 -22.24
C HIS A 352 -3.56 -27.44 -22.41
N TRP A 353 -4.37 -28.50 -22.50
CA TRP A 353 -3.92 -29.87 -22.82
C TRP A 353 -3.07 -30.58 -21.77
N HIS A 354 -2.95 -30.03 -20.55
CA HIS A 354 -2.37 -30.77 -19.43
C HIS A 354 -3.30 -31.86 -18.91
N ASP A 355 -2.77 -33.07 -18.72
CA ASP A 355 -3.52 -34.18 -18.14
C ASP A 355 -3.60 -34.13 -16.61
N ASN A 356 -2.66 -33.41 -15.98
CA ASN A 356 -2.50 -33.36 -14.54
C ASN A 356 -2.39 -31.91 -14.03
N PRO A 357 -3.07 -31.55 -12.91
CA PRO A 357 -2.77 -30.31 -12.22
C PRO A 357 -1.39 -30.40 -11.54
N ALA A 358 -0.71 -29.28 -11.34
CA ALA A 358 0.64 -29.28 -10.77
C ALA A 358 1.03 -27.96 -10.07
N ASN A 359 2.15 -27.98 -9.33
CA ASN A 359 2.79 -26.75 -8.87
C ASN A 359 3.37 -25.96 -10.07
N LEU A 360 3.99 -26.66 -11.02
CA LEU A 360 4.51 -26.11 -12.27
C LEU A 360 3.88 -26.83 -13.46
N SER A 361 3.34 -26.09 -14.42
CA SER A 361 2.82 -26.61 -15.68
C SER A 361 3.63 -26.00 -16.83
N LEU A 362 4.24 -26.84 -17.66
CA LEU A 362 5.19 -26.44 -18.69
C LEU A 362 4.67 -26.86 -20.08
N GLY A 363 4.53 -25.87 -20.96
CA GLY A 363 4.32 -26.08 -22.39
C GLY A 363 2.89 -26.20 -22.87
N TYR A 364 2.80 -26.22 -24.20
CA TYR A 364 1.59 -26.32 -24.99
C TYR A 364 1.88 -27.20 -26.22
N TYR A 365 0.85 -27.83 -26.78
CA TYR A 365 1.04 -28.70 -27.94
C TYR A 365 1.58 -27.92 -29.15
N GLY A 366 2.81 -28.23 -29.54
CA GLY A 366 3.49 -27.64 -30.69
C GLY A 366 4.41 -26.46 -30.36
N ASP A 367 4.46 -26.04 -29.09
CA ASP A 367 5.38 -25.01 -28.61
C ASP A 367 6.64 -25.64 -28.01
N GLU A 368 7.74 -24.90 -28.12
CA GLU A 368 8.97 -25.18 -27.40
C GLU A 368 8.96 -24.40 -26.09
N VAL A 369 9.29 -25.06 -24.98
CA VAL A 369 9.46 -24.44 -23.67
C VAL A 369 10.83 -24.73 -23.14
N GLN A 370 11.44 -23.74 -22.49
CA GLN A 370 12.64 -23.98 -21.69
C GLN A 370 12.52 -23.39 -20.30
N LEU A 371 13.07 -24.12 -19.33
CA LEU A 371 13.13 -23.69 -17.94
C LEU A 371 14.38 -24.26 -17.28
N THR A 372 15.08 -23.42 -16.50
CA THR A 372 16.14 -23.87 -15.60
C THR A 372 15.66 -23.88 -14.15
N LEU A 373 15.79 -25.01 -13.46
CA LEU A 373 15.51 -25.16 -12.04
C LEU A 373 16.80 -25.46 -11.26
N LYS A 374 17.11 -24.65 -10.25
CA LYS A 374 18.30 -24.85 -9.41
C LYS A 374 18.00 -24.66 -7.94
N ASN A 375 18.31 -25.64 -7.10
CA ASN A 375 18.04 -25.60 -5.66
C ASN A 375 16.56 -25.34 -5.33
N VAL A 376 15.65 -26.05 -6.02
CA VAL A 376 14.20 -25.85 -5.90
C VAL A 376 13.56 -27.00 -5.12
N GLU A 377 12.68 -26.67 -4.17
CA GLU A 377 11.82 -27.63 -3.48
C GLU A 377 10.41 -27.54 -4.05
N ILE A 378 9.92 -28.63 -4.66
CA ILE A 378 8.57 -28.69 -5.24
C ILE A 378 7.75 -29.69 -4.43
N ASN A 379 6.85 -29.20 -3.59
CA ASN A 379 6.18 -30.06 -2.62
C ASN A 379 4.68 -29.83 -2.48
N ASN A 380 4.01 -30.79 -1.85
CA ASN A 380 2.61 -30.72 -1.46
C ASN A 380 1.60 -30.38 -2.58
N SER A 381 1.89 -30.71 -3.84
CA SER A 381 0.95 -30.53 -4.94
C SER A 381 -0.28 -31.43 -4.81
N ALA A 382 -1.45 -30.92 -5.20
CA ALA A 382 -2.68 -31.73 -5.32
C ALA A 382 -2.68 -32.63 -6.57
N GLY A 383 -1.76 -32.40 -7.51
CA GLY A 383 -1.41 -33.33 -8.57
C GLY A 383 0.09 -33.56 -8.60
N CYS A 384 0.71 -33.32 -9.75
CA CYS A 384 2.13 -33.58 -9.95
C CYS A 384 3.00 -32.44 -9.44
N GLY A 385 4.29 -32.71 -9.20
CA GLY A 385 5.25 -31.62 -8.96
C GLY A 385 5.33 -30.72 -10.18
N ILE A 386 5.62 -31.33 -11.34
CA ILE A 386 5.66 -30.70 -12.67
C ILE A 386 4.72 -31.48 -13.62
N SER A 387 3.99 -30.75 -14.46
CA SER A 387 3.18 -31.30 -15.56
C SER A 387 3.73 -30.75 -16.87
N GLU A 388 4.14 -31.61 -17.80
CA GLU A 388 4.81 -31.25 -19.05
C GLU A 388 3.92 -31.59 -20.25
N THR A 389 3.84 -30.70 -21.24
CA THR A 389 3.15 -30.96 -22.51
C THR A 389 3.90 -30.28 -23.65
N GLY A 390 4.03 -30.93 -24.81
CA GLY A 390 4.79 -30.38 -25.95
C GLY A 390 6.29 -30.71 -25.90
N ASP A 391 7.12 -29.81 -26.42
CA ASP A 391 8.59 -29.95 -26.42
C ASP A 391 9.20 -29.15 -25.26
N VAL A 392 9.48 -29.82 -24.14
CA VAL A 392 9.97 -29.20 -22.91
C VAL A 392 11.46 -29.48 -22.70
N SER A 393 12.26 -28.42 -22.72
CA SER A 393 13.68 -28.41 -22.36
C SER A 393 13.87 -27.99 -20.90
N LEU A 394 13.82 -28.96 -19.98
CA LEU A 394 13.97 -28.73 -18.55
C LEU A 394 15.40 -29.03 -18.08
N THR A 395 16.13 -28.00 -17.65
CA THR A 395 17.46 -28.15 -17.03
C THR A 395 17.34 -28.11 -15.51
N THR A 396 17.77 -29.17 -14.81
CA THR A 396 17.63 -29.26 -13.34
C THR A 396 18.97 -29.45 -12.63
N SER A 397 19.08 -28.84 -11.45
CA SER A 397 20.19 -29.06 -10.52
C SER A 397 19.70 -28.94 -9.08
N ASN A 398 19.82 -30.01 -8.29
CA ASN A 398 19.35 -30.03 -6.90
C ASN A 398 17.86 -29.66 -6.75
N VAL A 399 16.99 -30.34 -7.49
CA VAL A 399 15.53 -30.23 -7.34
C VAL A 399 15.04 -31.39 -6.48
N THR A 400 14.20 -31.09 -5.49
CA THR A 400 13.63 -32.09 -4.59
C THR A 400 12.12 -32.06 -4.62
N TYR A 401 11.52 -33.24 -4.46
CA TYR A 401 10.07 -33.43 -4.48
C TYR A 401 9.61 -34.13 -3.22
N SER A 402 8.46 -33.70 -2.66
CA SER A 402 7.85 -34.39 -1.53
C SER A 402 6.36 -34.08 -1.40
N GLY A 403 5.58 -35.04 -0.90
CA GLY A 403 4.16 -34.82 -0.56
C GLY A 403 3.22 -34.51 -1.74
N ASN A 404 3.69 -34.62 -3.00
CA ASN A 404 2.87 -34.49 -4.19
C ASN A 404 1.89 -35.67 -4.28
N SER A 405 0.66 -35.39 -4.71
CA SER A 405 -0.40 -36.42 -4.76
C SER A 405 -0.31 -37.27 -6.03
N GLY A 406 0.22 -36.68 -7.10
CA GLY A 406 0.67 -37.36 -8.32
C GLY A 406 2.17 -37.65 -8.30
N ALA A 407 2.74 -37.91 -9.47
CA ALA A 407 4.19 -38.11 -9.61
C ALA A 407 4.97 -36.80 -9.48
N ASP A 408 6.29 -36.90 -9.31
CA ASP A 408 7.17 -35.73 -9.29
C ASP A 408 7.10 -34.96 -10.61
N ILE A 409 7.07 -35.68 -11.74
CA ILE A 409 6.87 -35.15 -13.09
C ILE A 409 5.85 -36.02 -13.81
N CYS A 410 4.90 -35.38 -14.50
CA CYS A 410 3.84 -35.99 -15.30
C CYS A 410 3.83 -35.43 -16.72
N ASN A 411 3.25 -36.20 -17.64
CA ASN A 411 2.90 -35.73 -18.98
C ASN A 411 1.44 -35.21 -19.02
#